data_AF-A0A3M1H0Q0-F1
#
_entry.id   AF-A0A3M1H0Q0-F1
#
_cell.length_a   1.000
_cell.length_b   1.000
_cell.length_c   1.000
_cell.angle_alpha   90.00
_cell.angle_beta   90.00
_cell.angle_gamma   90.00
#
_symmetry.space_group_name_H-M   'P 1'
#
loop_
_entity.id
_entity.type
_entity.pdbx_description
1 polymer ?
#
loop_
_entity_poly.entity_id
_entity_poly.type
_entity_poly.pdbx_seq_one_letter_code
_entity_poly.pdbx_strand_id
1 'polypeptide(L)'
;MDAYHGLEVFRHSLLFLILILSAYTDLSYGKLYNWYTIPGILLGILCNLLQGHLLFHSWWNPLVIQSLIGFGVGFLLFFFLFLSGGFGAGDMKLAGAIGAIMGWYFLLNALVYISLIGAIMAMAVLIWHGKLGWGIQESLRII
;
A
#
# COMPACT_ATOMS: atom_id res chain seq x y z
N MET A 1 -21.81 12.64 16.03
CA MET A 1 -21.51 12.16 14.66
C MET A 1 -20.31 12.91 14.05
N ASP A 2 -20.10 14.17 14.40
CA ASP A 2 -19.08 15.05 13.78
C ASP A 2 -17.63 14.57 13.99
N ALA A 3 -17.31 14.05 15.19
CA ALA A 3 -15.97 13.54 15.50
C ALA A 3 -15.58 12.30 14.66
N TYR A 4 -16.56 11.45 14.29
CA TYR A 4 -16.30 10.28 13.46
C TYR A 4 -15.98 10.66 12.03
N HIS A 5 -16.79 11.54 11.45
CA HIS A 5 -16.53 12.06 10.10
C HIS A 5 -15.19 12.82 10.05
N GLY A 6 -14.85 13.58 11.09
CA GLY A 6 -13.53 14.23 11.19
C GLY A 6 -12.38 13.23 11.16
N LEU A 7 -12.48 12.11 11.88
CA LEU A 7 -11.47 11.05 11.90
C LEU A 7 -11.36 10.30 10.56
N GLU A 8 -12.49 10.05 9.90
CA GLU A 8 -12.49 9.43 8.56
C GLU A 8 -11.79 10.34 7.55
N VAL A 9 -12.16 11.62 7.50
CA VAL A 9 -11.53 12.60 6.60
C VAL A 9 -10.04 12.69 6.90
N PHE A 10 -9.65 12.79 8.17
CA PHE A 10 -8.25 12.81 8.58
C PHE A 10 -7.47 11.58 8.09
N ARG A 11 -8.05 10.38 8.20
CA ARG A 11 -7.44 9.13 7.74
C ARG A 11 -7.19 9.12 6.24
N HIS A 12 -8.17 9.58 5.45
CA HIS A 12 -8.01 9.70 3.99
C HIS A 12 -6.97 10.77 3.63
N SER A 13 -7.01 11.94 4.27
CA SER A 13 -6.02 13.00 4.06
C SER A 13 -4.60 12.53 4.38
N LEU A 14 -4.42 11.79 5.47
CA LEU A 14 -3.14 11.23 5.88
C LEU A 14 -2.62 10.21 4.86
N LEU A 15 -3.52 9.36 4.34
CA LEU A 15 -3.17 8.39 3.30
C LEU A 15 -2.76 9.09 1.99
N PHE A 16 -3.52 10.09 1.54
CA PHE A 16 -3.17 10.88 0.35
C PHE A 16 -1.81 11.56 0.52
N LEU A 17 -1.54 12.14 1.69
CA LEU A 17 -0.28 12.80 1.98
C LEU A 17 0.90 11.82 1.90
N ILE A 18 0.77 10.63 2.49
CA ILE A 18 1.81 9.59 2.41
C ILE A 18 2.00 9.10 0.97
N LEU A 19 0.92 8.91 0.20
CA LEU A 19 1.02 8.49 -1.20
C LEU A 19 1.71 9.54 -2.07
N ILE A 20 1.38 10.82 -1.90
CA ILE A 20 2.01 11.92 -2.66
C ILE A 20 3.50 12.02 -2.31
N LEU A 21 3.84 11.99 -1.02
CA LEU A 21 5.24 12.01 -0.59
C LEU A 21 6.00 10.79 -1.15
N SER A 22 5.39 9.61 -1.07
CA SER A 22 5.97 8.37 -1.58
C SER A 22 6.22 8.44 -3.08
N ALA A 23 5.21 8.84 -3.87
CA ALA A 23 5.32 9.02 -5.31
C ALA A 23 6.39 10.07 -5.69
N TYR A 24 6.45 11.18 -4.97
CA TYR A 24 7.46 12.22 -5.20
C TYR A 24 8.87 11.70 -4.92
N THR A 25 9.07 11.01 -3.79
CA THR A 25 10.38 10.46 -3.41
C THR A 25 10.81 9.31 -4.31
N ASP A 26 9.87 8.48 -4.76
CA ASP A 26 10.12 7.37 -5.66
C ASP A 26 10.58 7.89 -7.03
N LEU A 27 9.86 8.88 -7.60
CA LEU A 27 10.28 9.52 -8.86
C LEU A 27 11.61 10.26 -8.76
N SER A 28 11.87 10.92 -7.62
CA SER A 28 13.04 11.80 -7.50
C SER A 28 14.32 11.06 -7.10
N TYR A 29 14.22 10.04 -6.26
CA TYR A 29 15.37 9.38 -5.64
C TYR A 29 15.38 7.85 -5.80
N GLY A 30 14.29 7.25 -6.32
CA GLY A 30 14.14 5.79 -6.42
C GLY A 30 14.24 5.08 -5.06
N LYS A 31 13.96 5.80 -3.97
CA LYS A 31 14.11 5.32 -2.60
C LYS A 31 12.93 5.77 -1.75
N LEU A 32 12.34 4.80 -1.05
CA LEU A 32 11.33 5.05 -0.05
C LEU A 32 11.98 5.18 1.34
N TYR A 33 11.94 6.37 1.94
CA TYR A 33 12.55 6.62 3.24
C TYR A 33 11.61 6.25 4.39
N ASN A 34 12.16 5.53 5.38
CA ASN A 34 11.43 5.14 6.61
C ASN A 34 10.88 6.33 7.41
N TRP A 35 11.44 7.52 7.23
CA TRP A 35 11.15 8.70 8.05
C TRP A 35 9.70 9.16 7.96
N TYR A 36 9.00 8.94 6.85
CA TYR A 36 7.56 9.25 6.72
C TYR A 36 6.67 8.01 6.76
N THR A 37 7.19 6.83 6.39
CA THR A 37 6.40 5.58 6.41
C THR A 37 6.14 5.06 7.82
N ILE A 38 7.15 5.10 8.70
CA ILE A 38 7.01 4.68 10.10
C ILE A 38 6.02 5.55 10.88
N PRO A 39 6.11 6.90 10.87
CA PRO A 39 5.10 7.71 11.55
C PRO A 39 3.73 7.56 10.90
N GLY A 40 3.65 7.31 9.58
CA GLY A 40 2.39 7.00 8.90
C GLY A 40 1.69 5.76 9.45
N ILE A 41 2.44 4.66 9.66
CA ILE A 41 1.92 3.43 10.30
C ILE A 41 1.41 3.76 11.71
N LEU A 42 2.22 4.48 12.49
CA LEU A 42 1.92 4.77 13.89
C LEU A 42 0.67 5.64 14.02
N LEU A 43 0.55 6.69 13.20
CA LEU A 43 -0.61 7.57 13.13
C LEU A 43 -1.86 6.81 12.63
N GLY A 44 -1.72 5.92 11.66
CA GLY A 44 -2.81 5.07 11.18
C GLY A 44 -3.40 4.18 12.27
N ILE A 45 -2.55 3.53 13.07
CA ILE A 45 -2.98 2.69 14.19
C ILE A 45 -3.63 3.54 15.28
N LEU A 46 -3.04 4.69 15.63
CA LEU A 46 -3.59 5.61 16.64
C LEU A 46 -4.96 6.15 16.22
N CYS A 47 -5.16 6.51 14.95
CA CYS A 47 -6.46 6.94 14.45
C CYS A 47 -7.52 5.84 14.54
N ASN A 48 -7.17 4.60 14.18
CA ASN A 48 -8.11 3.47 14.27
C ASN A 48 -8.41 3.04 15.71
N LEU A 49 -7.45 3.22 16.64
CA LEU A 49 -7.67 3.11 18.10
C LEU A 49 -8.68 4.15 18.59
N LEU A 50 -8.47 5.43 18.27
CA LEU A 50 -9.35 6.52 18.70
C LEU A 50 -10.76 6.38 18.10
N GLN A 51 -10.85 6.08 16.81
CA GLN A 51 -12.14 5.86 16.13
C GLN A 51 -12.87 4.64 16.70
N GLY A 52 -12.12 3.58 16.99
CA GLY A 52 -12.59 2.38 17.66
C GLY A 52 -13.18 2.62 19.03
N HIS A 53 -12.43 3.32 19.87
CA HIS A 53 -12.85 3.68 21.21
C HIS A 53 -14.11 4.54 21.20
N LEU A 54 -14.22 5.49 20.28
CA LEU A 54 -15.42 6.28 20.12
C LEU A 54 -16.62 5.38 19.74
N LEU A 55 -16.49 4.54 18.69
CA LEU A 55 -17.60 3.76 18.13
C LEU A 55 -18.10 2.67 19.07
N PHE A 56 -17.18 1.97 19.74
CA PHE A 56 -17.46 0.74 20.48
C PHE A 56 -17.31 0.90 22.00
N HIS A 57 -16.92 2.08 22.49
CA HIS A 57 -16.57 2.32 23.90
C HIS A 57 -15.55 1.31 24.47
N SER A 58 -14.75 0.70 23.59
CA SER A 58 -13.78 -0.33 23.93
C SER A 58 -12.46 -0.04 23.23
N TRP A 59 -11.36 -0.19 23.96
CA TRP A 59 -10.00 -0.09 23.46
C TRP A 59 -9.62 -1.29 22.58
N TRP A 60 -10.29 -2.43 22.79
CA TRP A 60 -10.18 -3.62 21.95
C TRP A 60 -11.37 -3.67 21.01
N ASN A 61 -11.17 -3.18 19.79
CA ASN A 61 -12.21 -2.99 18.80
C ASN A 61 -11.81 -3.60 17.44
N PRO A 62 -12.79 -3.93 16.58
CA PRO A 62 -12.53 -4.57 15.31
C PRO A 62 -11.68 -3.73 14.34
N LEU A 63 -11.72 -2.38 14.41
CA LEU A 63 -10.89 -1.55 13.53
C LEU A 63 -9.40 -1.69 13.86
N VAL A 64 -9.02 -1.79 15.13
CA VAL A 64 -7.61 -1.97 15.52
C VAL A 64 -7.10 -3.33 15.08
N ILE A 65 -7.93 -4.36 15.21
CA ILE A 65 -7.64 -5.70 14.70
C ILE A 65 -7.45 -5.64 13.18
N GLN A 66 -8.33 -4.94 12.45
CA GLN A 66 -8.20 -4.77 11.00
C GLN A 66 -6.95 -4.00 10.59
N SER A 67 -6.53 -2.99 11.35
CA SER A 67 -5.28 -2.25 11.11
C SER A 67 -4.05 -3.11 11.37
N LEU A 68 -4.03 -3.90 12.44
CA LEU A 68 -2.93 -4.83 12.73
C LEU A 68 -2.83 -5.92 11.65
N ILE A 69 -3.96 -6.51 11.28
CA ILE A 69 -4.03 -7.49 10.19
C ILE A 69 -3.62 -6.83 8.88
N GLY A 70 -4.08 -5.62 8.59
CA GLY A 70 -3.72 -4.88 7.37
C GLY A 70 -2.23 -4.59 7.28
N PHE A 71 -1.63 -4.13 8.38
CA PHE A 71 -0.19 -3.96 8.49
C PHE A 71 0.55 -5.28 8.25
N GLY A 72 0.14 -6.36 8.95
CA GLY A 72 0.76 -7.68 8.82
C GLY A 72 0.64 -8.25 7.42
N VAL A 73 -0.55 -8.18 6.80
CA VAL A 73 -0.79 -8.66 5.43
C VAL A 73 0.03 -7.87 4.42
N GLY A 74 0.05 -6.54 4.52
CA GLY A 74 0.85 -5.72 3.60
C GLY A 74 2.34 -5.95 3.73
N PHE A 75 2.83 -6.07 4.97
CA PHE A 75 4.22 -6.36 5.24
C PHE A 75 4.61 -7.77 4.75
N LEU A 76 3.84 -8.80 5.11
CA LEU A 76 4.15 -10.18 4.74
C LEU A 76 4.05 -10.43 3.23
N LEU A 77 3.02 -9.91 2.58
CA LEU A 77 2.82 -10.13 1.14
C LEU A 77 4.00 -9.58 0.33
N PHE A 78 4.43 -8.34 0.63
CA PHE A 78 5.59 -7.76 -0.02
C PHE A 78 6.91 -8.32 0.49
N PHE A 79 6.98 -8.85 1.71
CA PHE A 79 8.16 -9.56 2.19
C PHE A 79 8.43 -10.83 1.36
N PHE A 80 7.38 -11.60 1.07
CA PHE A 80 7.50 -12.75 0.17
C PHE A 80 7.91 -12.34 -1.26
N LEU A 81 7.36 -11.24 -1.78
CA LEU A 81 7.76 -10.71 -3.09
C LEU A 81 9.20 -10.15 -3.11
N PHE A 82 9.63 -9.57 -2.00
CA PHE A 82 11.00 -9.09 -1.80
C PHE A 82 12.00 -10.26 -1.82
N LEU A 83 11.67 -11.39 -1.17
CA LEU A 83 12.49 -12.60 -1.20
C LEU A 83 12.63 -13.17 -2.62
N SER A 84 11.62 -13.00 -3.48
CA SER A 84 11.68 -13.37 -4.91
C SER A 84 12.54 -12.40 -5.75
N GLY A 85 13.14 -11.37 -5.15
CA GLY A 85 14.05 -10.43 -5.82
C GLY A 85 13.40 -9.41 -6.74
N GLY A 86 12.05 -9.35 -6.78
CA GLY A 86 11.31 -8.51 -7.72
C GLY A 86 10.92 -7.12 -7.19
N PHE A 87 10.77 -6.95 -5.87
CA PHE A 87 10.28 -5.72 -5.26
C PHE A 87 11.26 -5.16 -4.24
N GLY A 88 11.22 -3.84 -4.01
CA GLY A 88 12.10 -3.18 -3.04
C GLY A 88 11.56 -3.28 -1.61
N ALA A 89 12.46 -3.23 -0.63
CA ALA A 89 12.07 -3.13 0.79
C ALA A 89 11.31 -1.83 1.13
N GLY A 90 11.21 -0.89 0.19
CA GLY A 90 10.38 0.31 0.27
C GLY A 90 8.90 -0.03 0.13
N ASP A 91 8.52 -0.76 -0.93
CA ASP A 91 7.13 -1.10 -1.24
C ASP A 91 6.44 -1.84 -0.11
N MET A 92 7.20 -2.72 0.55
CA MET A 92 6.78 -3.44 1.75
C MET A 92 6.35 -2.54 2.90
N LYS A 93 7.07 -1.44 3.12
CA LYS A 93 6.74 -0.48 4.19
C LYS A 93 5.54 0.36 3.81
N LEU A 94 5.42 0.75 2.54
CA LEU A 94 4.27 1.49 2.04
C LEU A 94 2.99 0.65 2.13
N ALA A 95 3.04 -0.61 1.71
CA ALA A 95 1.92 -1.55 1.81
C ALA A 95 1.51 -1.77 3.27
N GLY A 96 2.48 -1.93 4.17
CA GLY A 96 2.23 -1.98 5.61
C GLY A 96 1.56 -0.71 6.14
N ALA A 97 2.01 0.48 5.73
CA ALA A 97 1.41 1.75 6.13
C ALA A 97 -0.04 1.89 5.64
N ILE A 98 -0.30 1.59 4.37
CA ILE A 98 -1.65 1.63 3.80
C ILE A 98 -2.57 0.65 4.52
N GLY A 99 -2.08 -0.57 4.80
CA GLY A 99 -2.81 -1.58 5.56
C GLY A 99 -3.07 -1.18 7.01
N ALA A 100 -2.14 -0.48 7.67
CA ALA A 100 -2.33 0.04 9.02
C ALA A 100 -3.39 1.16 9.06
N ILE A 101 -3.41 2.03 8.04
CA ILE A 101 -4.29 3.18 7.96
C ILE A 101 -5.71 2.73 7.55
N MET A 102 -5.88 2.00 6.45
CA MET A 102 -7.21 1.66 5.91
C MET A 102 -7.69 0.24 6.23
N GLY A 103 -6.81 -0.61 6.77
CA GLY A 103 -7.09 -2.02 7.00
C GLY A 103 -6.80 -2.92 5.80
N TRP A 104 -6.87 -4.23 6.05
CA TRP A 104 -6.50 -5.27 5.07
C TRP A 104 -7.39 -5.31 3.83
N TYR A 105 -8.70 -5.07 3.97
CA TYR A 105 -9.65 -5.17 2.85
C TYR A 105 -9.38 -4.12 1.78
N PHE A 106 -9.12 -2.87 2.20
CA PHE A 106 -8.74 -1.80 1.28
C PHE A 106 -7.39 -2.11 0.61
N LEU A 107 -6.41 -2.58 1.38
CA LEU A 107 -5.10 -2.92 0.86
C LEU A 107 -5.15 -3.98 -0.24
N LEU A 108 -5.87 -5.09 -0.02
CA LEU A 108 -5.99 -6.15 -1.03
C LEU A 108 -6.65 -5.65 -2.32
N ASN A 109 -7.74 -4.89 -2.21
CA ASN A 109 -8.38 -4.29 -3.37
C ASN A 109 -7.43 -3.34 -4.11
N ALA A 110 -6.71 -2.49 -3.38
CA ALA A 110 -5.72 -1.59 -3.96
C ALA A 110 -4.62 -2.35 -4.73
N LEU A 111 -4.12 -3.48 -4.19
CA LEU A 111 -3.11 -4.30 -4.87
C LEU A 111 -3.63 -4.93 -6.17
N VAL A 112 -4.88 -5.38 -6.18
CA VAL A 112 -5.52 -5.89 -7.41
C VAL A 112 -5.63 -4.77 -8.44
N TYR A 113 -6.11 -3.58 -8.06
CA TYR A 113 -6.23 -2.46 -8.99
C TYR A 113 -4.88 -1.97 -9.52
N ILE A 114 -3.88 -1.82 -8.65
CA ILE A 114 -2.54 -1.36 -9.04
C ILE A 114 -1.85 -2.39 -9.94
N SER A 115 -2.01 -3.69 -9.69
CA SER A 115 -1.44 -4.72 -10.55
C SER A 115 -2.09 -4.76 -11.94
N LEU A 116 -3.41 -4.56 -12.04
CA LEU A 116 -4.11 -4.42 -13.31
C LEU A 116 -3.64 -3.19 -14.10
N ILE A 117 -3.55 -2.03 -13.44
CA ILE A 117 -3.05 -0.81 -14.07
C ILE A 117 -1.59 -0.98 -14.51
N GLY A 118 -0.76 -1.59 -13.66
CA GLY A 118 0.63 -1.91 -13.97
C GLY A 118 0.76 -2.85 -15.17
N ALA A 119 -0.10 -3.87 -15.28
CA ALA A 119 -0.14 -4.78 -16.43
C ALA A 119 -0.52 -4.03 -17.73
N ILE A 120 -1.53 -3.16 -17.67
CA ILE A 120 -1.94 -2.34 -18.82
C ILE A 120 -0.81 -1.39 -19.24
N MET A 121 -0.15 -0.74 -18.29
CA MET A 121 1.00 0.12 -18.55
C MET A 121 2.17 -0.64 -19.18
N ALA A 122 2.53 -1.82 -18.63
CA ALA A 122 3.58 -2.66 -19.18
C ALA A 122 3.28 -3.04 -20.63
N MET A 123 2.02 -3.39 -20.92
CA MET A 123 1.58 -3.73 -22.27
C MET A 123 1.65 -2.52 -23.22
N ALA A 124 1.22 -1.33 -22.76
CA ALA A 124 1.34 -0.09 -23.53
C ALA A 124 2.81 0.26 -23.86
N VAL A 125 3.71 0.11 -22.89
CA VAL A 125 5.15 0.36 -23.08
C VAL A 125 5.77 -0.63 -24.07
N LEU A 126 5.38 -1.91 -24.01
CA LEU A 126 5.85 -2.96 -24.94
C LEU A 126 5.37 -2.70 -26.38
N ILE A 127 4.13 -2.25 -26.55
CA ILE A 127 3.59 -1.82 -27.86
C ILE A 127 4.40 -0.64 -28.39
N TRP A 128 4.63 0.37 -27.55
CA TRP A 128 5.28 1.60 -27.98
C TRP A 128 6.74 1.37 -28.43
N HIS A 129 7.46 0.46 -27.78
CA HIS A 129 8.83 0.11 -28.16
C HIS A 129 8.92 -0.92 -29.29
N GLY A 130 7.80 -1.44 -29.81
CA GLY A 130 7.78 -2.45 -30.87
C GLY A 130 8.39 -3.80 -30.47
N LYS A 131 8.65 -4.04 -29.18
CA LYS A 131 9.30 -5.25 -28.65
C LYS A 131 8.33 -6.37 -28.27
N LEU A 132 7.04 -6.17 -28.53
CA LEU A 132 5.96 -7.12 -28.22
C LEU A 132 6.25 -8.53 -28.76
N GLY A 133 6.63 -8.65 -30.02
CA GLY A 133 6.91 -9.95 -30.65
C GLY A 133 8.14 -10.64 -30.07
N TRP A 134 9.20 -9.88 -29.77
CA TRP A 134 10.45 -10.42 -29.22
C TRP A 134 10.28 -10.89 -27.77
N GLY A 135 9.57 -10.13 -26.94
CA GLY A 135 9.32 -10.50 -25.53
C GLY A 135 8.48 -11.77 -25.37
N ILE A 136 7.52 -12.00 -26.27
CA ILE A 136 6.70 -13.22 -26.27
C ILE A 136 7.54 -14.42 -26.74
N GLN A 137 8.38 -14.25 -27.77
CA GLN A 137 9.26 -15.31 -28.26
C GLN A 137 10.30 -15.74 -27.22
N GLU A 138 10.88 -14.80 -26.49
CA GLU A 138 11.86 -15.10 -25.43
C GLU A 138 11.20 -15.81 -24.23
N SER A 139 9.99 -15.39 -23.84
CA SER A 139 9.25 -16.01 -22.72
C SER A 139 8.80 -17.44 -23.03
N LEU A 140 8.44 -17.74 -24.28
CA LEU A 140 8.10 -19.10 -24.74
C LEU A 140 9.32 -20.02 -24.88
N ARG A 141 10.54 -19.47 -24.87
CA ARG A 141 11.79 -20.24 -24.97
C ARG A 141 12.33 -20.70 -23.62
N ILE A 142 11.84 -20.11 -22.53
CA ILE A 142 12.25 -20.35 -21.15
C ILE A 142 11.32 -21.37 -20.45
N ILE A 143 10.13 -21.60 -21.01
CA ILE A 143 9.14 -22.61 -20.58
C ILE A 143 9.39 -23.91 -21.35
#